data_AF-A0AAD6VT66-F1
#
_entry.id   AF-A0AAD6VT66-F1
#
_cell.length_a   1.000
_cell.length_b   1.000
_cell.length_c   1.000
_cell.angle_alpha   90.00
_cell.angle_beta   90.00
_cell.angle_gamma   90.00
#
_symmetry.space_group_name_H-M   'P 1'
#
loop_
_entity.id
_entity.type
_entity.pdbx_description
1 polymer ?
#
loop_
_entity_poly.entity_id
_entity_poly.type
_entity_poly.pdbx_seq_one_letter_code
_entity_poly.pdbx_strand_id
1 'polypeptide(L)'
;MPSHRDFPNEVWLHVFSYVPKNTLPAVSLTNSSFCRLIRPLLFTHLDFHPYACDRHTPETRGLPSSKEVERLMERLHFWCSDAIAPYVRSIKI
;
A
#
# COMPACT_ATOMS: atom_id res chain seq x y z
N MET A 1 28.11 16.94 9.78
CA MET A 1 27.37 16.00 8.93
C MET A 1 25.96 16.55 8.80
N PRO A 2 25.48 16.85 7.58
CA PRO A 2 24.11 17.32 7.39
C PRO A 2 23.13 16.24 7.86
N SER A 3 22.07 16.66 8.53
CA SER A 3 20.97 15.82 8.98
C SER A 3 20.08 15.49 7.78
N HIS A 4 19.40 14.35 7.81
CA HIS A 4 18.39 14.02 6.80
C HIS A 4 17.27 15.09 6.69
N ARG A 5 17.08 15.89 7.73
CA ARG A 5 16.11 17.00 7.77
C ARG A 5 16.54 18.22 6.95
N ASP A 6 17.80 18.26 6.52
CA ASP A 6 18.35 19.39 5.76
C ASP A 6 18.00 19.32 4.27
N PHE A 7 17.45 18.20 3.82
CA PHE A 7 17.02 17.99 2.43
C PHE A 7 15.49 18.18 2.30
N PRO A 8 15.02 18.84 1.22
CA PRO A 8 13.60 18.95 0.91
C PRO A 8 12.93 17.59 0.75
N ASN A 9 11.63 17.53 1.07
CA ASN A 9 10.83 16.31 0.97
C ASN A 9 10.81 15.76 -0.46
N GLU A 10 10.81 16.64 -1.46
CA GLU A 10 10.82 16.32 -2.89
C GLU A 10 12.09 15.55 -3.28
N VAL A 11 13.23 15.89 -2.68
CA VAL A 11 14.49 15.20 -2.90
C VAL A 11 14.42 13.78 -2.33
N TRP A 12 13.91 13.63 -1.11
CA TRP A 12 13.73 12.32 -0.50
C TRP A 12 12.73 11.45 -1.27
N LEU A 13 11.61 12.03 -1.73
CA LEU A 13 10.65 11.32 -2.56
C LEU A 13 11.27 10.90 -3.90
N HIS A 14 12.11 11.73 -4.50
CA HIS A 14 12.87 11.36 -5.70
C HIS A 14 13.85 10.20 -5.41
N VAL A 15 14.56 10.23 -4.28
CA VAL A 15 15.44 9.12 -3.85
C VAL A 15 14.63 7.84 -3.65
N PHE A 16 13.50 7.90 -2.95
CA PHE A 16 12.64 6.74 -2.73
C PHE A 16 12.05 6.17 -4.02
N SER A 17 11.94 6.96 -5.10
CA SER A 17 11.48 6.46 -6.40
C SER A 17 12.46 5.47 -7.05
N TYR A 18 13.75 5.52 -6.69
CA TYR A 18 14.77 4.56 -7.14
C TYR A 18 14.91 3.35 -6.22
N VAL A 19 14.26 3.37 -5.05
CA VAL A 19 14.31 2.27 -4.09
C VAL A 19 13.29 1.19 -4.51
N PRO A 20 13.68 -0.09 -4.59
CA PRO A 20 12.75 -1.18 -4.90
C PRO A 20 11.54 -1.20 -3.96
N LYS A 21 10.32 -1.34 -4.49
CA LYS A 21 9.07 -1.26 -3.71
C LYS A 21 9.01 -2.24 -2.53
N ASN A 22 9.59 -3.43 -2.68
CA ASN A 22 9.71 -4.45 -1.62
C ASN A 22 10.63 -4.04 -0.45
N THR A 23 11.52 -3.07 -0.66
CA THR A 23 12.43 -2.56 0.38
C THR A 23 11.92 -1.30 1.07
N LEU A 24 10.99 -0.56 0.44
CA LEU A 24 10.37 0.64 1.01
C LEU A 24 9.75 0.43 2.41
N PRO A 25 9.10 -0.71 2.75
CA PRO A 25 8.61 -0.95 4.10
C PRO A 25 9.74 -0.92 5.14
N ALA A 26 10.89 -1.53 4.84
CA ALA A 26 12.05 -1.51 5.74
C ALA A 26 12.63 -0.09 5.90
N VAL A 27 12.72 0.66 4.81
CA VAL A 27 13.17 2.06 4.85
C VAL A 27 12.21 2.93 5.67
N SER A 28 10.90 2.67 5.61
CA SER A 28 9.89 3.39 6.41
C SER A 28 10.09 3.27 7.93
N LEU A 29 10.79 2.23 8.39
CA LEU A 29 11.07 1.98 9.81
C LEU A 29 12.29 2.75 10.34
N THR A 30 13.10 3.36 9.47
CA THR A 30 14.34 4.04 9.90
C THR A 30 14.07 5.28 10.75
N ASN A 31 13.06 6.08 10.40
CA ASN A 31 12.61 7.21 11.22
C ASN A 31 11.16 7.63 10.87
N SER A 32 10.57 8.45 11.74
CA SER A 32 9.19 8.93 11.58
C SER A 32 8.98 9.82 10.34
N SER A 33 10.00 10.57 9.90
CA SER A 33 9.94 11.40 8.69
C SER A 33 9.81 10.53 7.42
N PHE A 34 10.64 9.49 7.31
CA PHE A 34 10.65 8.56 6.19
C PHE A 34 9.37 7.74 6.18
N CYS A 35 8.86 7.32 7.36
CA CYS A 35 7.55 6.69 7.47
C CYS A 35 6.44 7.54 6.83
N ARG A 36 6.42 8.86 7.10
CA ARG A 36 5.43 9.78 6.53
C ARG A 36 5.59 9.94 5.02
N LEU A 37 6.82 10.07 4.53
CA LEU A 37 7.11 10.28 3.10
C LEU A 37 6.88 9.01 2.26
N ILE A 38 7.16 7.84 2.82
CA ILE A 38 7.07 6.55 2.12
C ILE A 38 5.64 6.01 2.12
N ARG A 39 4.81 6.35 3.11
CA ARG A 39 3.40 5.92 3.18
C ARG A 39 2.64 6.10 1.86
N PRO A 40 2.57 7.30 1.26
CA PRO A 40 1.87 7.47 -0.01
C PRO A 40 2.47 6.62 -1.14
N LEU A 41 3.79 6.39 -1.13
CA LEU A 41 4.46 5.55 -2.13
C LEU A 41 4.10 4.06 -1.96
N LEU A 42 3.94 3.57 -0.74
CA LEU A 42 3.53 2.18 -0.47
C LEU A 42 2.10 1.89 -0.89
N PHE A 43 1.20 2.86 -0.78
CA PHE A 43 -0.23 2.69 -1.05
C PHE A 43 -0.69 3.27 -2.39
N THR A 44 0.23 3.58 -3.31
CA THR A 44 -0.14 4.02 -4.67
C THR A 44 -0.78 2.91 -5.50
N HIS A 45 -0.41 1.64 -5.23
CA HIS A 45 -0.93 0.46 -5.91
C HIS A 45 -1.35 -0.58 -4.87
N LEU A 46 -2.58 -1.05 -5.00
CA LEU A 46 -3.12 -2.13 -4.17
C LEU A 46 -3.37 -3.34 -5.07
N ASP A 47 -2.66 -4.44 -4.78
CA ASP A 47 -2.93 -5.75 -5.37
C ASP A 47 -3.85 -6.50 -4.39
N PHE A 48 -5.11 -6.67 -4.77
CA PHE A 48 -6.10 -7.33 -3.94
C PHE A 48 -6.28 -8.78 -4.39
N HIS A 49 -6.06 -9.72 -3.47
CA HIS A 49 -6.30 -11.14 -3.71
C HIS A 49 -7.57 -11.58 -2.98
N PRO A 50 -8.63 -11.99 -3.68
CA PRO A 50 -9.93 -12.30 -3.08
C PRO A 50 -9.96 -13.63 -2.31
N TYR A 51 -8.82 -14.21 -1.94
CA TYR A 51 -8.78 -15.47 -1.18
C TYR A 51 -8.19 -15.24 0.22
N ALA A 52 -8.88 -15.75 1.24
CA ALA A 52 -8.34 -15.82 2.58
C ALA A 52 -7.40 -17.02 2.69
N CYS A 53 -6.11 -16.78 2.86
CA CYS A 53 -5.19 -17.83 3.32
C CYS A 53 -5.27 -17.88 4.84
N ASP A 54 -6.08 -18.77 5.39
CA ASP A 54 -5.97 -19.11 6.79
C ASP A 54 -4.61 -19.81 7.02
N ARG A 55 -3.82 -19.24 7.92
CA ARG A 55 -2.49 -19.76 8.26
C ARG A 55 -2.57 -21.04 9.11
N HIS A 56 -3.70 -21.26 9.77
CA HIS A 56 -3.94 -22.38 10.67
C HIS A 56 -4.69 -23.54 9.98
N THR A 57 -5.48 -23.26 8.94
CA THR A 57 -6.17 -24.27 8.14
C THR A 57 -5.90 -24.09 6.64
N PRO A 58 -4.75 -24.54 6.15
CA PRO A 58 -4.38 -24.42 4.74
C PRO A 58 -5.32 -25.17 3.77
N GLU A 59 -6.15 -26.08 4.29
CA GLU A 59 -7.11 -26.88 3.52
C GLU A 59 -8.45 -26.15 3.27
N THR A 60 -8.76 -25.11 4.04
CA THR A 60 -9.94 -24.26 3.83
C THR A 60 -9.61 -23.07 2.93
N ARG A 61 -8.93 -23.31 1.80
CA ARG A 61 -8.85 -22.35 0.69
C ARG A 61 -10.18 -22.35 -0.05
N GLY A 62 -11.22 -21.86 0.63
CA GLY A 62 -12.50 -21.61 0.00
C GLY A 62 -12.36 -20.43 -0.95
N LEU A 63 -12.68 -20.63 -2.23
CA LEU A 63 -13.00 -19.50 -3.10
C LEU A 63 -14.15 -18.74 -2.43
N PRO A 64 -14.04 -17.41 -2.26
CA PRO A 64 -15.13 -16.62 -1.72
C PRO A 64 -16.38 -16.82 -2.58
N SER A 65 -17.55 -16.74 -1.97
CA SER A 65 -18.79 -16.71 -2.73
C SER A 65 -18.84 -15.46 -3.61
N SER A 66 -19.52 -15.53 -4.76
CA SER A 66 -19.63 -14.38 -5.68
C SER A 66 -20.16 -13.12 -4.98
N LYS A 67 -21.08 -13.28 -4.01
CA LYS A 67 -21.61 -12.17 -3.20
C LYS A 67 -20.56 -11.51 -2.32
N GLU A 68 -19.63 -12.29 -1.77
CA GLU A 68 -18.54 -11.75 -0.96
C GLU A 68 -17.54 -10.98 -1.81
N VAL A 69 -17.26 -11.47 -3.03
CA VAL A 69 -16.42 -10.76 -4.01
C VAL A 69 -17.06 -9.43 -4.41
N GLU A 70 -18.35 -9.42 -4.77
CA GLU A 70 -19.08 -8.19 -5.10
C GLU A 70 -19.04 -7.18 -3.97
N ARG A 71 -19.32 -7.61 -2.73
CA ARG A 71 -19.27 -6.74 -1.55
C ARG A 71 -17.87 -6.20 -1.28
N LEU A 72 -16.83 -7.01 -1.50
CA LEU A 72 -15.44 -6.57 -1.40
C LEU A 72 -15.10 -5.54 -2.47
N MET A 73 -15.57 -5.75 -3.69
CA MET A 73 -15.39 -4.81 -4.80
C MET A 73 -16.08 -3.47 -4.53
N GLU A 74 -17.32 -3.47 -4.05
CA GLU A 74 -18.05 -2.25 -3.67
C GLU A 74 -17.29 -1.47 -2.59
N ARG A 75 -16.79 -2.17 -1.57
CA ARG A 75 -15.95 -1.55 -0.53
C ARG A 75 -14.69 -0.96 -1.14
N LEU A 76 -13.96 -1.71 -1.96
CA LEU A 76 -12.73 -1.22 -2.60
C LEU A 76 -13.01 0.04 -3.45
N HIS A 77 -14.10 0.05 -4.21
CA HIS A 77 -14.52 1.23 -4.98
C HIS A 77 -14.82 2.43 -4.09
N PHE A 78 -15.53 2.23 -2.97
CA PHE A 78 -15.79 3.29 -2.00
C PHE A 78 -14.50 3.89 -1.44
N TRP A 79 -13.57 3.02 -0.99
CA TRP A 79 -12.29 3.47 -0.43
C TRP A 79 -11.38 4.14 -1.45
N CYS A 80 -11.57 3.87 -2.74
CA CYS A 80 -10.81 4.50 -3.82
C CYS A 80 -11.50 5.70 -4.45
N SER A 81 -12.60 6.16 -3.87
CA SER A 81 -13.16 7.46 -4.22
C SER A 81 -12.14 8.58 -3.93
N ASP A 82 -12.08 9.58 -4.81
CA ASP A 82 -11.18 10.72 -4.67
C ASP A 82 -11.35 11.46 -3.32
N ALA A 83 -12.55 11.37 -2.73
CA ALA A 83 -12.86 11.94 -1.43
C ALA A 83 -12.13 11.24 -0.27
N ILE A 84 -11.82 9.95 -0.39
CA ILE A 84 -11.30 9.12 0.71
C ILE A 84 -9.82 8.79 0.50
N ALA A 85 -9.41 8.48 -0.73
CA ALA A 85 -8.04 8.07 -1.02
C ALA A 85 -7.49 8.71 -2.31
N PRO A 86 -7.26 10.04 -2.32
CA PRO A 86 -6.77 10.78 -3.50
C PRO A 86 -5.38 10.34 -4.00
N TYR A 87 -4.67 9.51 -3.23
CA TYR A 87 -3.32 9.03 -3.56
C TYR A 87 -3.30 7.63 -4.20
N VAL A 88 -4.42 6.92 -4.27
CA VAL A 88 -4.51 5.61 -4.91
C VAL A 88 -4.58 5.81 -6.43
N ARG A 89 -3.58 5.33 -7.17
CA ARG A 89 -3.47 5.58 -8.62
C ARG A 89 -3.98 4.41 -9.46
N SER A 90 -3.95 3.19 -8.94
CA SER A 90 -4.49 2.02 -9.62
C SER A 90 -4.78 0.88 -8.64
N ILE A 91 -5.85 0.12 -8.89
CA ILE A 91 -6.14 -1.14 -8.23
C ILE A 91 -6.03 -2.25 -9.28
N LYS A 92 -5.34 -3.34 -8.94
CA LYS A 92 -5.39 -4.57 -9.72
C LYS A 92 -6.07 -5.64 -8.89
N ILE A 93 -7.00 -6.34 -9.54
CA ILE A 93 -7.81 -7.43 -8.99
C ILE A 93 -7.39 -8.71 -9.67
#